data_AF-A0A929PE68-F1
#
_entry.id   AF-A0A929PE68-F1
#
_cell.length_a   1.000
_cell.length_b   1.000
_cell.length_c   1.000
_cell.angle_alpha   90.00
_cell.angle_beta   90.00
_cell.angle_gamma   90.00
#
_symmetry.space_group_name_H-M   'P 1'
#
loop_
_entity.id
_entity.type
_entity.pdbx_description
1 polymer ?
#
loop_
_entity_poly.entity_id
_entity_poly.type
_entity_poly.pdbx_seq_one_letter_code
_entity_poly.pdbx_strand_id
1 'polypeptide(L)'
;MINPATFNTYTEDGSERKLIIEPVLKRDNDGELADTRVYRLLKNSYDNDSLLFTEPLETTESNIHISDNNNPDFLGKIIFADGSWIFEGDLLSEHEQQQLVGFIIKHS
;
A
#
# COMPACT_ATOMS: atom_id res chain seq x y z
N MET A 1 -14.77 -4.34 -3.78
CA MET A 1 -14.11 -3.13 -3.24
C MET A 1 -12.76 -3.55 -2.72
N ILE A 2 -11.67 -3.03 -3.29
CA ILE A 2 -10.31 -3.31 -2.81
C ILE A 2 -9.99 -2.19 -1.83
N ASN A 3 -9.85 -2.53 -0.56
CA ASN A 3 -9.60 -1.57 0.51
C ASN A 3 -8.10 -1.59 0.86
N PRO A 4 -7.53 -0.47 1.33
CA PRO A 4 -6.18 -0.46 1.87
C PRO A 4 -6.09 -1.46 3.02
N ALA A 5 -4.96 -2.17 3.09
CA ALA A 5 -4.71 -3.20 4.09
C ALA A 5 -3.42 -2.92 4.85
N THR A 6 -3.41 -3.24 6.14
CA THR A 6 -2.19 -3.17 6.94
C THR A 6 -1.54 -4.55 6.95
N PHE A 7 -0.22 -4.60 6.72
CA PHE A 7 0.54 -5.84 6.72
C PHE A 7 1.81 -5.71 7.55
N ASN A 8 2.12 -6.72 8.35
CA ASN A 8 3.37 -6.81 9.10
C ASN A 8 4.33 -7.69 8.31
N THR A 9 5.43 -7.11 7.83
CA THR A 9 6.53 -7.86 7.23
C THR A 9 7.63 -8.08 8.25
N TYR A 10 8.42 -9.14 8.04
CA TYR A 10 9.57 -9.47 8.86
C TYR A 10 10.83 -9.35 8.01
N THR A 11 11.77 -8.56 8.49
CA THR A 11 13.11 -8.46 7.92
C THR A 11 13.90 -9.76 8.15
N GLU A 12 15.02 -9.95 7.44
CA GLU A 12 15.90 -11.12 7.62
C GLU A 12 16.49 -11.22 9.04
N ASP A 13 16.61 -10.08 9.73
CA ASP A 13 17.05 -9.99 11.13
C ASP A 13 15.93 -10.38 12.13
N GLY A 14 14.72 -10.63 11.65
CA GLY A 14 13.54 -10.95 12.46
C GLY A 14 12.84 -9.72 13.04
N SER A 15 13.34 -8.51 12.78
CA SER A 15 12.66 -7.26 13.13
C SER A 15 11.36 -7.13 12.34
N GLU A 16 10.26 -6.81 13.04
CA GLU A 16 8.96 -6.56 12.43
C GLU A 16 8.88 -5.14 11.88
N ARG A 17 8.26 -5.00 10.71
CA ARG A 17 7.94 -3.71 10.10
C ARG A 17 6.49 -3.71 9.65
N LYS A 18 5.75 -2.72 10.13
CA LYS A 18 4.35 -2.52 9.78
C LYS A 18 4.22 -1.61 8.56
N LEU A 19 3.44 -2.05 7.59
CA LEU A 19 3.29 -1.45 6.27
C LEU A 19 1.79 -1.27 5.96
N ILE A 20 1.48 -0.25 5.17
CA ILE A 20 0.15 -0.03 4.61
C ILE A 20 0.24 -0.30 3.11
N ILE A 21 -0.66 -1.14 2.61
CA ILE A 21 -0.79 -1.52 1.21
C ILE A 21 -2.04 -0.81 0.68
N GLU A 22 -1.84 0.21 -0.15
CA GLU A 22 -2.92 0.98 -0.75
C GLU A 22 -3.09 0.60 -2.23
N PRO A 23 -4.25 0.03 -2.63
CA PRO A 23 -4.54 -0.25 -4.03
C PRO A 23 -4.77 1.06 -4.79
N VAL A 24 -4.10 1.25 -5.92
CA VAL A 24 -4.34 2.37 -6.81
C VAL A 24 -5.53 2.02 -7.68
N LEU A 25 -6.65 2.71 -7.43
CA LEU A 25 -7.85 2.59 -8.25
C LEU A 25 -7.83 3.71 -9.29
N LYS A 26 -8.09 3.37 -10.54
CA LYS A 26 -8.24 4.34 -11.63
C LYS A 26 -9.70 4.34 -12.07
N ARG A 27 -10.29 5.52 -12.20
CA ARG A 27 -11.59 5.64 -12.84
C ARG A 27 -11.46 5.25 -14.31
N ASP A 28 -12.21 4.23 -14.70
CA ASP A 28 -12.37 3.89 -16.12
C ASP A 28 -13.30 4.92 -16.80
N ASN A 29 -13.39 4.84 -18.13
CA ASN A 29 -14.20 5.76 -18.95
C ASN A 29 -15.70 5.74 -18.57
N ASP A 30 -16.16 4.67 -17.93
CA ASP A 30 -17.54 4.52 -17.44
C ASP A 30 -17.77 5.15 -16.05
N GLY A 31 -16.72 5.67 -15.41
CA GLY A 31 -16.78 6.25 -14.05
C GLY A 31 -16.65 5.22 -12.92
N GLU A 32 -16.57 3.93 -13.23
CA GLU A 32 -16.26 2.87 -12.28
C GLU A 32 -14.78 2.89 -11.85
N LEU A 33 -14.50 2.53 -10.60
CA LEU A 33 -13.15 2.38 -10.08
C LEU A 33 -12.60 1.02 -10.51
N ALA A 34 -11.74 1.01 -11.53
CA ALA A 34 -11.02 -0.17 -11.98
C ALA A 34 -9.74 -0.37 -11.17
N ASP A 35 -9.48 -1.63 -10.79
CA ASP A 35 -8.21 -2.03 -10.21
C ASP A 35 -7.09 -1.87 -11.23
N THR A 36 -6.07 -1.08 -10.90
CA THR A 36 -4.93 -0.89 -11.80
C THR A 36 -3.85 -1.96 -11.63
N ARG A 37 -4.05 -2.91 -10.70
CA ARG A 37 -3.03 -3.90 -10.29
C ARG A 37 -1.76 -3.25 -9.73
N VAL A 38 -1.84 -1.98 -9.33
CA VAL A 38 -0.75 -1.24 -8.69
C VAL A 38 -1.09 -1.03 -7.22
N TYR A 39 -0.15 -1.38 -6.35
CA TYR A 39 -0.28 -1.26 -4.90
C TYR A 39 0.85 -0.40 -4.36
N ARG A 40 0.51 0.73 -3.74
CA ARG A 40 1.46 1.61 -3.06
C ARG A 40 1.76 1.05 -1.68
N LEU A 41 3.00 1.11 -1.28
CA LEU A 41 3.49 0.63 0.00
C LEU A 41 3.93 1.82 0.82
N LEU A 42 3.28 2.02 1.96
CA LEU A 42 3.60 3.09 2.89
C LEU A 42 4.09 2.51 4.22
N LYS A 43 5.04 3.20 4.86
CA LYS A 43 5.46 2.92 6.21
C LYS A 43 4.29 3.22 7.14
N ASN A 44 3.95 2.27 8.00
CA ASN A 44 3.07 2.57 9.10
C ASN A 44 3.89 3.25 10.20
N SER A 45 4.04 4.57 10.11
CA SER A 45 4.68 5.40 11.14
C SER A 45 3.74 5.68 12.33
N TYR A 46 2.50 5.18 12.30
CA TYR A 46 1.57 5.32 13.41
C TYR A 46 1.78 4.20 14.44
N ASP A 47 2.65 4.49 15.39
CA ASP A 47 2.62 3.92 16.75
C ASP A 47 1.36 4.43 17.47
N ASN A 48 0.18 4.08 16.94
CA ASN A 48 -1.06 4.31 17.64
C ASN A 48 -2.04 3.18 17.30
N ASP A 49 -2.13 2.29 18.27
CA ASP A 49 -3.08 1.19 18.39
C ASP A 49 -4.52 1.74 18.48
N SER A 50 -5.06 2.37 17.44
CA SER A 50 -6.46 2.80 17.42
C SER A 50 -6.92 3.46 16.11
N LEU A 51 -8.04 2.93 15.57
CA LEU A 51 -9.04 3.64 14.74
C LEU A 51 -8.90 3.65 13.21
N LEU A 52 -8.65 2.49 12.57
CA LEU A 52 -8.87 2.33 11.11
C LEU A 52 -10.26 1.78 10.73
N PHE A 53 -11.21 1.76 11.68
CA PHE A 53 -12.61 1.42 11.39
C PHE A 53 -13.57 2.32 12.17
N THR A 54 -13.70 3.57 11.76
CA THR A 54 -14.93 4.33 11.99
C THR A 54 -15.08 5.38 10.89
N GLU A 55 -15.75 5.03 9.79
CA GLU A 55 -16.40 6.05 8.95
C GLU A 55 -17.61 6.63 9.71
N PRO A 56 -18.15 7.81 9.33
CA PRO A 56 -17.63 8.88 8.48
C PRO A 56 -17.73 10.28 9.14
N LEU A 57 -17.04 11.31 8.63
CA LEU A 57 -17.63 12.64 8.34
C LEU A 57 -16.58 13.58 7.71
N GLU A 58 -16.94 14.15 6.57
CA GLU A 58 -16.27 15.27 5.91
C GLU A 58 -15.98 16.41 6.91
N THR A 59 -14.71 16.79 7.06
CA THR A 59 -14.28 18.20 7.23
C THR A 59 -12.79 18.29 6.93
N THR A 60 -12.48 18.80 5.75
CA THR A 60 -11.41 19.79 5.51
C THR A 60 -10.04 19.53 6.15
N GLU A 61 -9.39 18.42 5.83
CA GLU A 61 -7.95 18.34 5.99
C GLU A 61 -7.30 18.23 4.62
N SER A 62 -6.75 19.37 4.22
CA SER A 62 -5.79 19.60 3.14
C SER A 62 -5.42 18.33 2.40
N ASN A 63 -6.03 18.17 1.23
CA ASN A 63 -5.64 17.27 0.16
C ASN A 63 -4.26 17.71 -0.35
N ILE A 64 -3.24 17.68 0.51
CA ILE A 64 -1.86 17.76 0.10
C ILE A 64 -1.62 16.40 -0.53
N HIS A 65 -1.91 16.33 -1.82
CA HIS A 65 -1.54 15.23 -2.68
C HIS A 65 -0.01 15.29 -2.77
N ILE A 66 0.66 14.93 -1.67
CA ILE A 66 2.11 14.80 -1.62
C ILE A 66 2.40 13.72 -2.65
N SER A 67 3.03 14.09 -3.77
CA SER A 67 3.42 13.12 -4.78
C SER A 67 4.21 12.02 -4.09
N ASP A 68 4.10 10.76 -4.54
CA ASP A 68 4.75 9.61 -3.91
C ASP A 68 6.25 9.86 -3.62
N ASN A 69 6.90 10.67 -4.47
CA ASN A 69 8.31 11.07 -4.36
C ASN A 69 8.64 12.06 -3.21
N ASN A 70 7.64 12.75 -2.67
CA ASN A 70 7.78 13.69 -1.55
C ASN A 70 7.21 13.13 -0.24
N ASN A 71 6.66 11.91 -0.27
CA ASN A 71 6.11 11.29 0.92
C ASN A 71 7.21 10.47 1.61
N PRO A 72 7.71 10.89 2.78
CA PRO A 72 8.74 10.15 3.52
C PRO A 72 8.26 8.77 4.00
N ASP A 73 6.94 8.56 4.05
CA ASP A 73 6.34 7.27 4.35
C ASP A 73 6.21 6.39 3.11
N PHE A 74 6.47 6.87 1.90
CA PHE A 74 6.41 6.03 0.69
C PHE A 74 7.62 5.10 0.60
N LEU A 75 7.38 3.80 0.68
CA LEU A 75 8.42 2.77 0.63
C LEU A 75 8.62 2.19 -0.78
N GLY A 76 7.61 2.36 -1.63
CA GLY A 76 7.65 1.90 -3.01
C GLY A 76 6.26 1.50 -3.51
N LYS A 77 6.20 0.88 -4.69
CA LYS A 77 4.98 0.32 -5.24
C LYS A 77 5.20 -1.04 -5.88
N ILE A 78 4.22 -1.92 -5.78
CA ILE A 78 4.18 -3.20 -6.48
C ILE A 78 3.22 -3.06 -7.66
N ILE A 79 3.67 -3.45 -8.85
CA ILE A 79 2.88 -3.46 -10.07
C ILE A 79 2.74 -4.91 -10.51
N PHE A 80 1.52 -5.42 -10.60
CA PHE A 80 1.26 -6.71 -11.23
C PHE A 80 0.96 -6.51 -12.71
N ALA A 81 1.80 -7.08 -13.57
CA ALA A 81 1.70 -7.00 -15.03
C ALA A 81 1.91 -8.39 -15.63
N ASP A 82 0.97 -8.85 -16.46
CA ASP A 82 1.09 -10.07 -17.27
C ASP A 82 1.53 -11.32 -16.48
N GLY A 83 0.95 -11.54 -15.30
CA GLY A 83 1.28 -12.68 -14.42
C GLY A 83 2.61 -12.57 -13.67
N SER A 84 3.33 -11.46 -13.84
CA SER A 84 4.53 -11.12 -13.07
C SER A 84 4.25 -9.91 -12.17
N TRP A 85 5.11 -9.69 -11.18
CA TRP A 85 5.07 -8.49 -10.34
C TRP A 85 6.42 -7.77 -10.42
N ILE A 86 6.37 -6.45 -10.34
CA ILE A 86 7.54 -5.58 -10.36
C ILE A 86 7.45 -4.70 -9.12
N PHE A 87 8.51 -4.68 -8.33
CA PHE A 87 8.64 -3.74 -7.23
C PHE A 87 9.44 -2.51 -7.70
N GLU A 88 8.86 -1.34 -7.52
CA GLU A 88 9.52 -0.04 -7.73
C GLU A 88 9.71 0.65 -6.37
N GLY A 89 10.91 0.52 -5.81
CA GLY A 89 11.35 1.12 -4.56
C GLY A 89 12.71 0.57 -4.16
N ASP A 90 13.34 1.17 -3.15
CA ASP A 90 14.70 0.79 -2.71
C ASP A 90 14.73 0.34 -1.22
N LEU A 91 13.62 0.50 -0.50
CA LEU A 91 13.58 0.39 0.96
C LEU A 91 13.09 -0.96 1.50
N LEU A 92 12.73 -1.91 0.62
CA LEU A 92 12.25 -3.24 1.01
C LEU A 92 13.24 -4.30 0.50
N SER A 93 13.66 -5.22 1.37
CA SER A 93 14.46 -6.38 0.95
C SER A 93 13.62 -7.35 0.12
N GLU A 94 14.27 -8.18 -0.70
CA GLU A 94 13.59 -9.19 -1.54
C GLU A 94 12.69 -10.12 -0.69
N HIS A 95 13.13 -10.49 0.50
CA HIS A 95 12.35 -11.31 1.44
C HIS A 95 11.03 -10.63 1.85
N GLU A 96 11.06 -9.33 2.10
CA GLU A 96 9.89 -8.55 2.50
C GLU A 96 8.95 -8.33 1.30
N GLN A 97 9.52 -8.10 0.12
CA GLN A 97 8.76 -8.01 -1.13
C GLN A 97 7.98 -9.31 -1.40
N GLN A 98 8.60 -10.47 -1.20
CA GLN A 98 7.91 -11.76 -1.39
C GLN A 98 6.76 -11.96 -0.40
N GLN A 99 6.93 -11.58 0.88
CA GLN A 99 5.86 -11.65 1.88
C GLN A 99 4.67 -10.76 1.47
N LEU A 100 4.95 -9.53 1.01
CA LEU A 100 3.95 -8.57 0.56
C LEU A 100 3.18 -9.07 -0.66
N VAL A 101 3.90 -9.55 -1.68
CA VAL A 101 3.29 -10.10 -2.88
C VAL A 101 2.42 -11.30 -2.54
N GLY A 102 2.89 -12.20 -1.67
CA GLY A 102 2.11 -13.34 -1.18
C GLY A 102 0.82 -12.91 -0.47
N PHE A 103 0.88 -11.86 0.34
CA PHE A 103 -0.31 -11.28 0.97
C PHE A 103 -1.28 -10.70 -0.06
N ILE A 104 -0.80 -9.90 -1.01
CA ILE A 104 -1.62 -9.28 -2.04
C ILE A 104 -2.32 -10.35 -2.90
N ILE A 105 -1.59 -11.36 -3.37
CA ILE A 105 -2.16 -12.44 -4.18
C ILE A 105 -3.24 -13.22 -3.41
N LYS A 106 -3.06 -13.43 -2.10
CA LYS A 106 -4.02 -14.15 -1.27
C LYS A 106 -5.31 -13.34 -0.98
N HIS A 107 -5.21 -12.01 -1.01
CA HIS A 107 -6.28 -11.09 -0.63
C HIS A 107 -6.87 -10.28 -1.81
N SER A 108 -6.40 -10.52 -3.03
CA SER A 108 -6.86 -9.89 -4.26
C SER A 108 -7.77 -10.80 -5.07
#